data_AF-A0A537VL56-F1
#
_entry.id   AF-A0A537VL56-F1
#
_cell.length_a   1.000
_cell.length_b   1.000
_cell.length_c   1.000
_cell.angle_alpha   90.00
_cell.angle_beta   90.00
_cell.angle_gamma   90.00
#
_symmetry.space_group_name_H-M   'P 1'
#
loop_
_entity.id
_entity.type
_entity.pdbx_description
1 polymer ?
#
loop_
_entity_poly.entity_id
_entity_poly.type
_entity_poly.pdbx_seq_one_letter_code
_entity_poly.pdbx_strand_id
1 'polypeptide(L)'
;MAPLATGLAVALGEIAIGLGTIVGVAPVAFAFAGLGVNLVLFFTATWHVHPYFLGSDSIYAVAWLAYAIGSVEIGRANARAAKARRRPRAGRSDVPVGLLERREVLRGLLVGGLSVFAAMVAFAVRSSPKRPVALTSQDSPSADPAASDDPSPSRAAARSRRSGHVIARLRRVPVGGALAFSDPRSGDPSILLRPKR
;
A
#
# COMPACT_ATOMS: atom_id res chain seq x y z
N MET A 1 -13.60 -7.28 7.00
CA MET A 1 -12.21 -7.47 6.53
C MET A 1 -11.33 -6.52 7.34
N ALA A 2 -10.27 -7.00 7.98
CA ALA A 2 -9.41 -6.14 8.80
C ALA A 2 -8.68 -5.12 7.89
N PRO A 3 -8.76 -3.80 8.14
CA PRO A 3 -8.14 -2.77 7.30
C PRO A 3 -6.63 -3.02 7.05
N LEU A 4 -5.96 -3.58 8.05
CA LEU A 4 -4.55 -3.99 7.99
C LEU A 4 -4.28 -5.05 6.91
N ALA A 5 -5.17 -6.04 6.78
CA ALA A 5 -5.00 -7.12 5.82
C ALA A 5 -5.11 -6.60 4.38
N THR A 6 -6.02 -5.66 4.12
CA THR A 6 -6.17 -5.01 2.82
C THR A 6 -4.93 -4.18 2.47
N GLY A 7 -4.44 -3.36 3.41
CA GLY A 7 -3.23 -2.56 3.19
C GLY A 7 -1.99 -3.43 2.91
N LEU A 8 -1.82 -4.53 3.66
CA LEU A 8 -0.71 -5.47 3.43
C LEU A 8 -0.82 -6.17 2.08
N ALA A 9 -2.02 -6.53 1.65
CA ALA A 9 -2.25 -7.15 0.34
C ALA A 9 -1.87 -6.21 -0.81
N VAL A 10 -2.23 -4.91 -0.71
CA VAL A 10 -1.85 -3.90 -1.70
C VAL A 10 -0.33 -3.71 -1.73
N ALA A 11 0.31 -3.53 -0.56
CA ALA A 11 1.76 -3.32 -0.47
C ALA A 11 2.55 -4.50 -1.06
N LEU A 12 2.18 -5.74 -0.74
CA LEU A 12 2.81 -6.92 -1.32
C LEU A 12 2.56 -7.03 -2.83
N GLY A 13 1.37 -6.66 -3.29
CA GLY A 13 1.03 -6.60 -4.71
C GLY A 13 1.91 -5.61 -5.47
N GLU A 14 2.09 -4.40 -4.94
CA GLU A 14 2.93 -3.37 -5.56
C GLU A 14 4.41 -3.78 -5.61
N ILE A 15 4.94 -4.36 -4.53
CA ILE A 15 6.31 -4.87 -4.49
C ILE A 15 6.50 -5.95 -5.56
N ALA A 16 5.56 -6.89 -5.65
CA ALA A 16 5.66 -7.97 -6.62
C ALA A 16 5.53 -7.47 -8.07
N ILE A 17 4.70 -6.45 -8.32
CA ILE A 17 4.62 -5.79 -9.64
C ILE A 17 5.94 -5.11 -9.98
N GLY A 18 6.53 -4.35 -9.05
CA GLY A 18 7.82 -3.69 -9.25
C GLY A 18 8.98 -4.66 -9.45
N LEU A 19 9.00 -5.77 -8.72
CA LEU A 19 10.00 -6.82 -8.94
C LEU A 19 9.78 -7.51 -10.30
N GLY A 20 8.52 -7.76 -10.68
CA GLY A 20 8.17 -8.34 -11.97
C GLY A 20 8.62 -7.49 -13.16
N THR A 21 8.51 -6.17 -13.07
CA THR A 21 9.01 -5.27 -14.11
C THR A 21 10.53 -5.24 -14.20
N ILE A 22 11.23 -5.21 -13.06
CA ILE A 22 12.71 -5.22 -13.03
C ILE A 22 13.25 -6.53 -13.62
N VAL A 23 12.63 -7.66 -13.28
CA VAL A 23 13.00 -8.98 -13.83
C VAL A 23 12.71 -9.07 -15.34
N GLY A 24 11.79 -8.25 -15.87
CA GLY A 24 11.51 -8.16 -17.30
C GLY A 24 10.75 -9.37 -17.87
N VAL A 25 10.18 -10.22 -17.02
CA VAL A 25 9.32 -11.34 -17.43
C VAL A 25 7.94 -10.76 -17.71
N ALA A 26 7.56 -10.64 -18.99
CA ALA A 26 6.30 -10.04 -19.42
C ALA A 26 6.08 -8.58 -18.94
N PRO A 27 6.93 -7.62 -19.37
CA PRO A 27 6.87 -6.23 -18.92
C PRO A 27 5.50 -5.57 -19.19
N VAL A 28 4.83 -5.96 -20.27
CA VAL A 28 3.49 -5.47 -20.62
C VAL A 28 2.44 -5.91 -19.60
N ALA A 29 2.51 -7.15 -19.10
CA ALA A 29 1.54 -7.67 -18.14
C ALA A 29 1.68 -6.96 -16.78
N PHE A 30 2.91 -6.81 -16.29
CA PHE A 30 3.19 -6.07 -15.07
C PHE A 30 2.88 -4.58 -15.20
N ALA A 31 3.04 -4.00 -16.39
CA ALA A 31 2.63 -2.62 -16.65
C ALA A 31 1.11 -2.42 -16.48
N PHE A 32 0.30 -3.34 -17.04
CA PHE A 32 -1.15 -3.29 -16.86
C PHE A 32 -1.58 -3.60 -15.43
N ALA A 33 -0.87 -4.47 -14.71
CA ALA A 33 -1.13 -4.71 -13.30
C ALA A 33 -0.91 -3.45 -12.45
N GLY A 34 0.24 -2.77 -12.63
CA GLY A 34 0.54 -1.51 -11.96
C GLY A 34 -0.44 -0.40 -12.31
N LEU A 35 -0.83 -0.30 -13.59
CA LEU A 35 -1.88 0.61 -14.06
C LEU A 35 -3.22 0.34 -13.35
N GLY A 36 -3.64 -0.93 -13.30
CA GLY A 36 -4.91 -1.32 -12.68
C GLY A 36 -4.99 -0.96 -11.21
N VAL A 37 -3.93 -1.25 -10.43
CA VAL A 37 -3.86 -0.88 -9.01
C VAL A 37 -4.01 0.63 -8.83
N ASN A 38 -3.27 1.44 -9.59
CA ASN A 38 -3.32 2.89 -9.50
C ASN A 38 -4.68 3.47 -9.93
N LEU A 39 -5.34 2.91 -10.95
CA LEU A 39 -6.68 3.34 -11.34
C LEU A 39 -7.72 3.03 -10.27
N VAL A 40 -7.64 1.86 -9.63
CA VAL A 40 -8.54 1.50 -8.53
C VAL A 40 -8.36 2.48 -7.37
N LEU A 41 -7.11 2.77 -6.97
CA LEU A 41 -6.80 3.73 -5.91
C LEU A 41 -7.25 5.15 -6.28
N PHE A 42 -7.04 5.56 -7.52
CA PHE A 42 -7.50 6.86 -8.02
C PHE A 42 -9.03 7.01 -7.92
N PHE A 43 -9.78 6.00 -8.36
CA PHE A 43 -11.25 6.09 -8.35
C PHE A 43 -11.88 5.85 -6.97
N THR A 44 -11.15 5.31 -6.00
CA THR A 44 -11.70 4.98 -4.67
C THR A 44 -11.18 5.89 -3.56
N ALA A 45 -9.87 6.13 -3.53
CA ALA A 45 -9.19 6.84 -2.46
C ALA A 45 -8.98 8.33 -2.77
N THR A 46 -8.55 8.68 -4.00
CA THR A 46 -8.15 10.05 -4.34
C THR A 46 -9.28 11.07 -4.16
N TRP A 47 -10.55 10.69 -4.29
CA TRP A 47 -11.69 11.61 -4.07
C TRP A 47 -11.82 12.15 -2.65
N HIS A 48 -11.17 11.53 -1.67
CA HIS A 48 -11.14 12.00 -0.28
C HIS A 48 -9.99 12.96 0.02
N VAL A 49 -9.08 13.18 -0.95
CA VAL A 49 -7.95 14.10 -0.82
C VAL A 49 -8.30 15.41 -1.50
N HIS A 50 -8.18 16.52 -0.76
CA HIS A 50 -8.42 17.86 -1.28
C HIS A 50 -7.18 18.74 -1.15
N PRO A 51 -6.69 19.32 -2.26
CA PRO A 51 -7.15 19.14 -3.65
C PRO A 51 -6.79 17.77 -4.27
N TYR A 52 -7.65 17.26 -5.16
CA TYR A 52 -7.56 15.89 -5.72
C TYR A 52 -6.28 15.64 -6.56
N PHE A 53 -5.68 16.69 -7.12
CA PHE A 53 -4.44 16.59 -7.89
C PHE A 53 -3.20 16.33 -7.02
N LEU A 54 -3.32 16.38 -5.69
CA LEU A 54 -2.28 15.91 -4.78
C LEU A 54 -2.24 14.37 -4.67
N GLY A 55 -3.27 13.67 -5.17
CA GLY A 55 -3.27 12.21 -5.23
C GLY A 55 -2.23 11.69 -6.23
N SER A 56 -1.26 10.93 -5.74
CA SER A 56 -0.19 10.33 -6.55
C SER A 56 -0.67 9.26 -7.53
N ASP A 57 -1.84 8.69 -7.30
CA ASP A 57 -2.36 7.55 -8.06
C ASP A 57 -2.48 7.86 -9.57
N SER A 58 -2.90 9.08 -9.91
CA SER A 58 -3.08 9.51 -11.31
C SER A 58 -1.77 9.59 -12.09
N ILE A 59 -0.73 10.18 -11.50
CA ILE A 59 0.58 10.30 -12.16
C ILE A 59 1.23 8.94 -12.34
N TYR A 60 1.08 8.04 -11.35
CA TYR A 60 1.56 6.67 -11.47
C TYR A 60 0.77 5.87 -12.52
N ALA A 61 -0.54 6.05 -12.63
CA ALA A 61 -1.32 5.43 -13.70
C ALA A 61 -0.81 5.86 -15.08
N VAL A 62 -0.55 7.16 -15.30
CA VAL A 62 0.00 7.65 -16.57
C VAL A 62 1.41 7.09 -16.82
N ALA A 63 2.26 7.03 -15.80
CA ALA A 63 3.60 6.45 -15.91
C ALA A 63 3.56 4.96 -16.29
N TRP A 64 2.67 4.18 -15.68
CA TRP A 64 2.45 2.79 -16.01
C TRP A 64 1.92 2.59 -17.43
N LEU A 65 1.01 3.45 -17.88
CA LEU A 65 0.52 3.43 -19.25
C LEU A 65 1.62 3.75 -20.26
N ALA A 66 2.44 4.78 -20.00
CA ALA A 66 3.58 5.12 -20.84
C ALA A 66 4.58 3.96 -20.93
N TYR A 67 4.88 3.31 -19.79
CA TYR A 67 5.72 2.12 -19.74
C TYR A 67 5.13 0.95 -20.53
N ALA A 68 3.81 0.72 -20.46
CA ALA A 68 3.13 -0.32 -21.23
C ALA A 68 3.28 -0.09 -22.74
N ILE A 69 3.04 1.15 -23.20
CA ILE A 69 3.19 1.53 -24.61
C ILE A 69 4.63 1.36 -25.07
N GLY A 70 5.60 1.87 -24.31
CA GLY A 70 7.02 1.72 -24.62
C GLY A 70 7.47 0.26 -24.68
N SER A 71 7.00 -0.57 -23.76
CA SER A 71 7.29 -2.01 -23.72
C SER A 71 6.76 -2.73 -24.97
N VAL A 72 5.55 -2.37 -25.43
CA VAL A 72 4.98 -2.92 -26.68
C VAL A 72 5.79 -2.47 -27.89
N GLU A 73 6.20 -1.19 -27.94
CA GLU A 73 6.98 -0.67 -29.06
C GLU A 73 8.36 -1.31 -29.17
N ILE A 74 9.07 -1.45 -28.04
CA ILE A 74 10.36 -2.16 -27.97
C ILE A 74 10.19 -3.62 -28.42
N GLY A 75 9.14 -4.31 -27.95
CA GLY A 75 8.82 -5.67 -28.38
C GLY A 75 8.58 -5.77 -29.89
N ARG A 76 7.85 -4.81 -30.47
CA ARG A 76 7.60 -4.74 -31.92
C ARG A 76 8.87 -4.45 -32.72
N ALA A 77 9.72 -3.54 -32.24
CA ALA A 77 11.00 -3.21 -32.87
C ALA A 77 11.94 -4.43 -32.88
N ASN A 78 12.05 -5.13 -31.75
CA ASN A 78 12.84 -6.35 -31.61
C ASN A 78 12.33 -7.46 -32.55
N ALA A 79 11.01 -7.66 -32.64
CA ALA A 79 10.42 -8.63 -33.55
C ALA A 79 10.70 -8.29 -35.04
N ARG A 80 10.63 -7.00 -35.41
CA ARG A 80 10.98 -6.52 -36.76
C ARG A 80 12.46 -6.77 -37.08
N ALA A 81 13.35 -6.45 -36.14
CA ALA A 81 14.79 -6.67 -36.29
C ALA A 81 15.13 -8.17 -36.42
N ALA A 82 14.49 -9.03 -35.61
CA ALA A 82 14.65 -10.48 -35.71
C ALA A 82 14.18 -11.02 -37.06
N LYS A 83 13.03 -10.55 -37.57
CA LYS A 83 12.52 -10.92 -38.90
C LYS A 83 13.43 -10.44 -40.03
N ALA A 84 14.00 -9.24 -39.90
CA ALA A 84 14.95 -8.71 -40.89
C ALA A 84 16.23 -9.54 -40.95
N ARG A 85 16.76 -9.99 -39.80
CA ARG A 85 17.91 -10.89 -39.71
C ARG A 85 17.63 -12.28 -40.27
N ARG A 86 16.38 -12.74 -40.19
CA ARG A 86 15.92 -14.02 -40.73
C ARG A 86 15.56 -13.99 -42.22
N ARG A 87 15.68 -12.84 -42.92
CA ARG A 87 15.53 -12.84 -44.39
C ARG A 87 16.66 -13.71 -44.97
N PRO A 88 16.33 -14.84 -45.61
CA PRO A 88 17.35 -15.71 -46.17
C PRO A 88 18.04 -14.95 -47.30
N ARG A 89 19.37 -14.90 -47.26
CA ARG A 89 20.18 -14.61 -48.44
C ARG A 89 19.76 -15.66 -49.48
N ALA A 90 19.22 -15.21 -50.60
CA ALA A 90 18.53 -16.04 -51.58
C ALA A 90 19.28 -17.37 -51.85
N GLY A 91 18.61 -18.49 -51.52
CA GLY A 91 19.12 -19.83 -51.80
C GLY A 91 18.74 -20.85 -50.72
N ARG A 92 17.78 -21.72 -51.08
CA ARG A 92 17.55 -23.09 -50.56
C ARG A 92 16.30 -23.34 -49.68
N SER A 93 15.30 -23.90 -50.36
CA SER A 93 14.25 -24.85 -49.96
C SER A 93 13.35 -24.54 -48.77
N ASP A 94 12.06 -24.39 -49.09
CA ASP A 94 10.91 -24.23 -48.22
C ASP A 94 10.70 -25.38 -47.22
N VAL A 95 10.59 -25.04 -45.93
CA VAL A 95 9.79 -25.78 -44.95
C VAL A 95 9.03 -24.74 -44.11
N PRO A 96 7.69 -24.76 -44.03
CA PRO A 96 6.91 -23.72 -43.36
C PRO A 96 6.96 -23.88 -41.83
N VAL A 97 8.00 -23.36 -41.19
CA VAL A 97 8.14 -23.30 -39.71
C VAL A 97 7.39 -22.13 -39.04
N GLY A 98 6.54 -21.41 -39.78
CA GLY A 98 5.96 -20.14 -39.34
C GLY A 98 4.76 -20.21 -38.37
N LEU A 99 4.15 -21.39 -38.19
CA LEU A 99 2.92 -21.52 -37.38
C LEU A 99 3.15 -21.96 -35.93
N LEU A 100 4.33 -22.48 -35.58
CA LEU A 100 4.67 -22.91 -34.21
C LEU A 100 5.18 -21.72 -33.36
N GLU A 101 6.09 -20.90 -33.88
CA GLU A 101 6.68 -19.77 -33.13
C GLU A 101 5.63 -18.79 -32.60
N ARG A 102 4.60 -18.49 -33.39
CA ARG A 102 3.57 -17.51 -33.01
C ARG A 102 2.68 -18.01 -31.86
N ARG A 103 2.52 -19.33 -31.75
CA ARG A 103 1.71 -20.00 -30.72
C ARG A 103 2.52 -20.28 -29.47
N GLU A 104 3.81 -20.59 -29.61
CA GLU A 104 4.75 -20.79 -28.51
C GLU A 104 5.11 -19.49 -27.80
N VAL A 105 5.25 -18.38 -28.52
CA VAL A 105 5.47 -17.06 -27.89
C VAL A 105 4.22 -16.61 -27.13
N LEU A 106 3.02 -16.85 -27.67
CA LEU A 106 1.76 -16.51 -27.00
C LEU A 106 1.47 -17.46 -25.81
N ARG A 107 1.81 -18.75 -25.93
CA ARG A 107 1.74 -19.73 -24.84
C ARG A 107 2.80 -19.45 -23.77
N GLY A 108 4.00 -19.03 -24.13
CA GLY A 108 5.05 -18.62 -23.18
C GLY A 108 4.65 -17.38 -22.39
N LEU A 109 3.96 -16.43 -23.03
CA LEU A 109 3.41 -15.24 -22.37
C LEU A 109 2.24 -15.58 -21.44
N LEU A 110 1.33 -16.45 -21.88
CA LEU A 110 0.18 -16.90 -21.08
C LEU A 110 0.58 -17.80 -19.92
N VAL A 111 1.45 -18.79 -20.15
CA VAL A 111 1.89 -19.77 -19.14
C VAL A 111 2.90 -19.13 -18.17
N GLY A 112 3.79 -18.25 -18.64
CA GLY A 112 4.72 -17.51 -17.78
C GLY A 112 4.02 -16.47 -16.90
N GLY A 113 3.05 -15.73 -17.45
CA GLY A 113 2.26 -14.77 -16.68
C GLY A 113 1.34 -15.44 -15.66
N LEU A 114 0.68 -16.54 -16.05
CA LEU A 114 -0.25 -17.26 -15.16
C LEU A 114 0.48 -18.00 -14.04
N SER A 115 1.68 -18.54 -14.28
CA SER A 115 2.46 -19.26 -13.25
C SER A 115 3.04 -18.32 -12.19
N VAL A 116 3.52 -17.13 -12.59
CA VAL A 116 4.01 -16.13 -11.62
C VAL A 116 2.84 -15.55 -10.82
N PHE A 117 1.72 -15.25 -11.46
CA PHE A 117 0.51 -14.77 -10.77
C PHE A 117 -0.05 -15.83 -9.80
N ALA A 118 -0.14 -17.09 -10.21
CA ALA A 118 -0.59 -18.18 -9.35
C ALA A 118 0.38 -18.43 -8.18
N ALA A 119 1.70 -18.34 -8.39
CA ALA A 119 2.68 -18.44 -7.32
C ALA A 119 2.57 -17.28 -6.32
N MET A 120 2.26 -16.08 -6.80
CA MET A 120 2.04 -14.89 -5.97
C MET A 120 0.78 -15.01 -5.11
N VAL A 121 -0.33 -15.48 -5.71
CA VAL A 121 -1.60 -15.74 -5.03
C VAL A 121 -1.41 -16.87 -4.00
N ALA A 122 -0.71 -17.94 -4.35
CA ALA A 122 -0.40 -19.03 -3.41
C ALA A 122 0.49 -18.59 -2.25
N PHE A 123 1.47 -17.71 -2.51
CA PHE A 123 2.33 -17.15 -1.46
C PHE A 123 1.55 -16.23 -0.53
N ALA A 124 0.65 -15.39 -1.05
CA ALA A 124 -0.22 -14.50 -0.26
C ALA A 124 -1.24 -15.26 0.58
N VAL A 125 -1.77 -16.38 0.08
CA VAL A 125 -2.67 -17.26 0.86
C VAL A 125 -1.88 -17.98 1.97
N ARG A 126 -0.64 -18.39 1.71
CA ARG A 126 0.21 -19.11 2.68
C ARG A 126 0.82 -18.21 3.75
N SER A 127 0.99 -16.91 3.48
CA SER A 127 1.61 -15.96 4.41
C SER A 127 0.66 -15.40 5.47
N SER A 128 -0.56 -15.94 5.63
CA SER A 128 -1.46 -15.60 6.74
C SER A 128 -0.77 -15.81 8.09
N PRO A 129 -0.33 -14.75 8.80
CA PRO A 129 0.35 -14.91 10.08
C PRO A 129 -0.72 -15.12 11.15
N LYS A 130 -0.89 -16.36 11.63
CA LYS A 130 -1.53 -16.60 12.92
C LYS A 130 -0.54 -16.21 14.02
N ARG A 131 -0.50 -14.93 14.40
CA ARG A 131 -0.15 -14.54 15.78
C ARG A 131 -0.42 -13.05 16.03
N PRO A 132 -1.14 -12.71 17.11
CA PRO A 132 -1.23 -11.34 17.56
C PRO A 132 0.13 -10.96 18.16
N VAL A 133 0.79 -9.96 17.58
CA VAL A 133 1.92 -9.28 18.22
C VAL A 133 1.34 -8.43 19.33
N ALA A 134 1.46 -8.91 20.56
CA ALA A 134 1.26 -8.09 21.74
C ALA A 134 2.38 -7.04 21.76
N LEU A 135 2.01 -5.78 21.56
CA LEU A 135 2.93 -4.65 21.72
C LEU A 135 3.19 -4.49 23.21
N THR A 136 4.36 -4.94 23.65
CA THR A 136 4.92 -4.74 24.99
C THR A 136 4.96 -3.25 25.30
N SER A 137 4.23 -2.84 26.33
CA SER A 137 4.33 -1.54 26.99
C SER A 137 5.75 -1.37 27.53
N GLN A 138 6.52 -0.44 26.97
CA GLN A 138 7.81 -0.06 27.51
C GLN A 138 7.55 0.94 28.65
N ASP A 139 7.58 0.42 29.87
CA ASP A 139 7.55 1.18 31.11
C ASP A 139 8.97 1.61 31.50
N SER A 140 9.04 2.64 32.36
CA SER A 140 10.18 3.12 33.16
C SER A 140 10.92 4.39 32.66
N PRO A 141 11.66 5.09 33.56
CA PRO A 141 11.14 5.84 34.71
C PRO A 141 11.82 7.22 34.83
N SER A 142 11.24 8.18 35.57
CA SER A 142 11.91 9.37 36.17
C SER A 142 10.80 10.33 36.64
N ALA A 143 10.81 11.02 37.76
CA ALA A 143 11.60 11.09 38.99
C ALA A 143 10.79 12.07 39.86
N ASP A 144 10.57 11.74 41.15
CA ASP A 144 10.08 12.73 42.12
C ASP A 144 11.15 13.83 42.32
N PRO A 145 10.73 15.06 42.65
CA PRO A 145 10.81 15.44 44.05
C PRO A 145 9.61 16.26 44.58
N ALA A 146 9.21 15.88 45.81
CA ALA A 146 8.94 16.69 47.00
C ALA A 146 8.38 18.13 46.94
N ALA A 147 7.48 18.38 47.93
CA ALA A 147 7.14 19.65 48.60
C ALA A 147 6.19 20.61 47.85
N SER A 148 5.18 21.26 48.45
CA SER A 148 4.77 21.44 49.84
C SER A 148 3.37 22.08 49.91
N ASP A 149 2.68 21.83 51.02
CA ASP A 149 1.72 22.68 51.75
C ASP A 149 0.30 23.05 51.21
N ASP A 150 -0.68 22.62 52.00
CA ASP A 150 -2.05 23.16 52.17
C ASP A 150 -1.99 24.41 53.09
N PRO A 151 -3.01 25.30 53.21
CA PRO A 151 -4.41 24.92 53.49
C PRO A 151 -5.54 25.74 52.79
N SER A 152 -6.71 25.09 52.75
CA SER A 152 -8.09 25.59 52.61
C SER A 152 -8.42 26.91 53.37
N PRO A 153 -9.54 27.66 53.11
CA PRO A 153 -10.88 27.12 52.81
C PRO A 153 -11.83 27.95 51.91
N SER A 154 -12.98 27.34 51.59
CA SER A 154 -14.34 27.94 51.57
C SER A 154 -15.15 27.78 50.28
N ARG A 155 -16.42 27.47 50.52
CA ARG A 155 -17.62 27.64 49.71
C ARG A 155 -17.98 26.57 48.67
N ALA A 156 -18.89 25.72 49.14
CA ALA A 156 -19.93 25.09 48.35
C ALA A 156 -20.51 26.04 47.30
N ALA A 157 -20.39 25.65 46.03
CA ALA A 157 -21.22 26.14 44.95
C ALA A 157 -21.47 24.98 43.97
N ALA A 158 -22.72 24.51 43.97
CA ALA A 158 -23.43 23.81 42.90
C ALA A 158 -22.56 23.03 41.88
N ARG A 159 -22.27 21.76 42.19
CA ARG A 159 -21.88 20.79 41.15
C ARG A 159 -23.11 20.46 40.33
N SER A 160 -23.33 21.18 39.23
CA SER A 160 -24.11 20.61 38.13
C SER A 160 -23.37 19.34 37.69
N ARG A 161 -23.95 18.18 38.00
CA ARG A 161 -23.46 16.89 37.49
C ARG A 161 -23.73 16.89 35.99
N ARG A 162 -22.81 17.47 35.22
CA ARG A 162 -22.73 17.20 33.78
C ARG A 162 -22.50 15.69 33.65
N SER A 163 -23.49 14.98 33.10
CA SER A 163 -23.37 13.55 32.81
C SER A 163 -22.44 13.36 31.60
N GLY A 164 -21.15 13.47 31.84
CA GLY A 164 -20.09 13.20 30.88
C GLY A 164 -19.09 12.24 31.49
N HIS A 165 -18.57 11.33 30.67
CA HIS A 165 -17.49 10.44 31.12
C HIS A 165 -16.20 11.27 31.21
N VAL A 166 -15.54 11.27 32.37
CA VAL A 166 -14.35 12.08 32.59
C VAL A 166 -13.15 11.35 31.98
N ILE A 167 -12.63 11.87 30.86
CA ILE A 167 -11.52 11.27 30.11
C ILE A 167 -10.16 11.61 30.75
N ALA A 168 -9.92 12.88 31.12
CA ALA A 168 -8.69 13.31 31.79
C ALA A 168 -8.89 14.63 32.55
N ARG A 169 -8.06 14.89 33.57
CA ARG A 169 -7.98 16.21 34.23
C ARG A 169 -6.91 17.04 33.54
N LEU A 170 -7.22 18.30 33.23
CA LEU A 170 -6.34 19.19 32.44
C LEU A 170 -4.93 19.36 33.02
N ARG A 171 -4.76 19.27 34.35
CA ARG A 171 -3.45 19.31 35.02
C ARG A 171 -2.54 18.11 34.72
N ARG A 172 -3.10 16.98 34.27
CA ARG A 172 -2.34 15.77 33.89
C ARG A 172 -1.89 15.78 32.43
N VAL A 173 -2.28 16.77 31.64
CA VAL A 173 -1.93 16.88 30.22
C VAL A 173 -0.97 18.05 30.05
N PRO A 174 0.32 17.81 29.81
CA PRO A 174 1.30 18.86 29.56
C PRO A 174 0.88 19.75 28.39
N VAL A 175 1.19 21.05 28.45
CA VAL A 175 0.99 21.96 27.31
C VAL A 175 1.95 21.54 26.20
N GLY A 176 1.45 21.29 24.99
CA GLY A 176 2.21 20.67 23.90
C GLY A 176 2.26 19.14 23.96
N GLY A 177 1.57 18.52 24.91
CA GLY A 177 1.54 17.06 25.09
C GLY A 177 0.32 16.38 24.47
N ALA A 178 0.42 15.06 24.35
CA ALA A 178 -0.63 14.16 23.91
C ALA A 178 -0.93 13.12 25.00
N LEU A 179 -2.19 12.75 25.18
CA LEU A 179 -2.60 11.66 26.08
C LEU A 179 -3.43 10.64 25.31
N ALA A 180 -2.95 9.40 25.24
CA ALA A 180 -3.72 8.29 24.70
C ALA A 180 -4.79 7.83 25.72
N PHE A 181 -6.00 7.58 25.25
CA PHE A 181 -7.10 7.03 26.03
C PHE A 181 -8.00 6.16 25.14
N SER A 182 -8.77 5.26 25.74
CA SER A 182 -9.79 4.50 25.02
C SER A 182 -11.13 5.19 25.14
N ASP A 183 -11.86 5.36 24.04
CA ASP A 183 -13.20 5.95 24.07
C ASP A 183 -14.13 5.07 24.93
N PRO A 184 -14.73 5.58 26.01
CA PRO A 184 -15.59 4.80 26.89
C PRO A 184 -16.91 4.33 26.24
N ARG A 185 -17.28 4.82 25.06
CA ARG A 185 -18.47 4.37 24.32
C ARG A 185 -18.17 3.33 23.25
N SER A 186 -17.06 3.45 22.53
CA SER A 186 -16.73 2.55 21.41
C SER A 186 -15.57 1.58 21.71
N GLY A 187 -14.74 1.88 22.71
CA GLY A 187 -13.53 1.12 23.02
C GLY A 187 -12.34 1.44 22.10
N ASP A 188 -12.50 2.36 21.16
CA ASP A 188 -11.46 2.66 20.17
C ASP A 188 -10.29 3.44 20.78
N PRO A 189 -9.05 3.18 20.33
CA PRO A 189 -7.88 3.95 20.76
C PRO A 189 -7.96 5.38 20.23
N SER A 190 -7.90 6.35 21.14
CA SER A 190 -8.04 7.78 20.86
C SER A 190 -6.91 8.58 21.51
N ILE A 191 -6.63 9.78 20.98
CA ILE A 191 -5.57 10.66 21.49
C ILE A 191 -6.15 12.06 21.76
N LEU A 192 -5.90 12.59 22.96
CA LEU A 192 -6.19 13.96 23.35
C LEU A 192 -4.93 14.82 23.14
N LEU A 193 -5.00 15.82 22.27
CA LEU A 193 -3.90 16.76 22.01
C LEU A 193 -4.15 18.09 22.73
N ARG A 194 -3.14 18.58 23.47
CA ARG A 194 -3.15 19.93 24.05
C ARG A 194 -2.14 20.79 23.31
N PRO A 195 -2.54 21.57 22.28
CA PRO A 195 -1.62 22.40 21.51
C PRO A 195 -1.02 23.51 22.37
N LYS A 196 0.24 23.86 22.08
CA LYS A 196 0.91 25.04 22.62
C LYS A 196 0.54 26.21 21.69
N ARG A 197 -0.14 27.23 22.21
CA ARG A 197 -0.33 28.50 21.49
C ARG A 197 0.86 29.41 21.75
#